data_AF-A0A2E9FET5-F1
#
_entry.id   AF-A0A2E9FET5-F1
#
_cell.length_a   1.000
_cell.length_b   1.000
_cell.length_c   1.000
_cell.angle_alpha   90.00
_cell.angle_beta   90.00
_cell.angle_gamma   90.00
#
_symmetry.space_group_name_H-M   'P 1'
#
loop_
_entity.id
_entity.type
_entity.pdbx_description
1 polymer ?
#
loop_
_entity_poly.entity_id
_entity_poly.type
_entity_poly.pdbx_seq_one_letter_code
_entity_poly.pdbx_strand_id
1 'polypeptide(L)'
;MKIRYTLIMLVCMFSSTITSADTHSIVGPSIVGTWALEVSSPRGVQHPTLRVTGDKDTYHGVLTGERGKLVIKEIQVEENTFSFPLKVKTRMGKLKLLYSGQIDADLMQGKIKTPRGTMPFTGKRTE
;
A
#
# COMPACT_ATOMS: atom_id res chain seq x y z
N MET A 1 39.41 -2.34 42.04
CA MET A 1 40.87 -2.55 41.87
C MET A 1 41.10 -3.10 40.47
N LYS A 2 41.92 -2.42 39.66
CA LYS A 2 42.15 -2.68 38.22
C LYS A 2 42.86 -4.02 38.02
N ILE A 3 42.42 -4.82 37.06
CA ILE A 3 43.26 -5.84 36.44
C ILE A 3 43.24 -5.62 34.93
N ARG A 4 44.44 -5.35 34.41
CA ARG A 4 44.77 -5.05 33.02
C ARG A 4 45.27 -6.36 32.39
N TYR A 5 44.69 -6.78 31.26
CA TYR A 5 45.30 -7.82 30.42
C TYR A 5 45.42 -7.32 28.99
N THR A 6 46.65 -6.92 28.71
CA THR A 6 47.23 -6.56 27.43
C THR A 6 47.41 -7.82 26.56
N LEU A 7 47.06 -7.69 25.27
CA LEU A 7 47.75 -8.30 24.12
C LEU A 7 47.71 -9.84 23.97
N ILE A 8 46.73 -10.35 23.22
CA ILE A 8 46.87 -11.60 22.45
C ILE A 8 46.47 -11.28 21.01
N MET A 9 47.47 -10.92 20.20
CA MET A 9 47.39 -10.99 18.75
C MET A 9 47.64 -12.45 18.34
N LEU A 10 46.57 -13.19 18.04
CA LEU A 10 46.65 -14.43 17.27
C LEU A 10 45.76 -14.27 16.04
N VAL A 11 46.42 -14.17 14.90
CA VAL A 11 45.84 -14.09 13.57
C VAL A 11 45.15 -15.42 13.25
N CYS A 12 43.82 -15.42 13.16
CA CYS A 12 43.08 -16.45 12.45
C CYS A 12 42.66 -15.88 11.10
N MET A 13 43.49 -16.08 10.07
CA MET A 13 42.99 -16.16 8.70
C MET A 13 42.11 -17.41 8.61
N PHE A 14 40.83 -17.25 8.88
CA PHE A 14 39.81 -18.14 8.35
C PHE A 14 38.84 -17.32 7.52
N SER A 15 38.96 -17.57 6.23
CA SER A 15 38.08 -17.14 5.16
C SER A 15 36.60 -17.25 5.53
N SER A 16 35.90 -16.18 5.17
CA SER A 16 34.59 -16.20 4.52
C SER A 16 33.65 -17.35 4.85
N THR A 17 32.66 -17.07 5.68
CA THR A 17 31.27 -17.14 5.21
C THR A 17 30.53 -15.96 5.81
N ILE A 18 30.40 -14.89 5.03
CA ILE A 18 29.30 -13.94 5.25
C ILE A 18 28.05 -14.81 5.08
N THR A 19 27.40 -15.17 6.18
CA THR A 19 26.02 -15.63 6.14
C THR A 19 25.28 -14.55 5.38
N SER A 20 24.83 -14.87 4.16
CA SER A 20 23.88 -14.02 3.46
C SER A 20 22.76 -13.74 4.44
N ALA A 21 22.68 -12.49 4.91
CA ALA A 21 21.43 -12.00 5.40
C ALA A 21 20.50 -12.15 4.20
N ASP A 22 19.57 -13.11 4.29
CA ASP A 22 18.37 -13.05 3.47
C ASP A 22 17.88 -11.63 3.64
N THR A 23 18.06 -10.83 2.59
CA THR A 23 17.41 -9.55 2.49
C THR A 23 15.97 -9.92 2.22
N HIS A 24 15.27 -10.37 3.26
CA HIS A 24 13.87 -10.02 3.41
C HIS A 24 13.88 -8.51 3.40
N SER A 25 13.73 -7.99 2.18
CA SER A 25 12.99 -6.78 1.89
C SER A 25 12.19 -6.40 3.14
N ILE A 26 12.63 -5.36 3.85
CA ILE A 26 11.82 -4.66 4.85
C ILE A 26 10.75 -3.92 4.04
N VAL A 27 9.94 -4.68 3.31
CA VAL A 27 8.87 -4.22 2.46
C VAL A 27 7.65 -4.49 3.31
N GLY A 28 7.10 -3.41 3.85
CA GLY A 28 5.74 -3.42 4.39
C GLY A 28 4.78 -4.04 3.36
N PRO A 29 3.60 -4.49 3.79
CA PRO A 29 2.70 -5.24 2.91
C PRO A 29 2.46 -4.47 1.60
N SER A 30 2.83 -5.10 0.48
CA SER A 30 2.81 -4.46 -0.82
C SER A 30 1.38 -4.11 -1.24
N ILE A 31 1.14 -2.89 -1.73
CA ILE A 31 -0.16 -2.50 -2.29
C ILE A 31 -0.44 -3.15 -3.66
N VAL A 32 0.60 -3.60 -4.36
CA VAL A 32 0.50 -4.21 -5.68
C VAL A 32 -0.35 -5.48 -5.60
N GLY A 33 -1.29 -5.63 -6.52
CA GLY A 33 -2.22 -6.76 -6.55
C GLY A 33 -3.63 -6.35 -6.94
N THR A 34 -4.54 -7.32 -6.87
CA THR A 34 -5.97 -7.10 -7.12
C THR A 34 -6.74 -7.13 -5.81
N TRP A 35 -7.60 -6.14 -5.60
CA TRP A 35 -8.37 -5.92 -4.37
C TRP A 35 -9.87 -5.87 -4.67
N ALA A 36 -10.65 -6.72 -4.00
CA ALA A 36 -12.10 -6.59 -3.95
C ALA A 36 -12.46 -5.61 -2.83
N LEU A 37 -12.99 -4.43 -3.18
CA LEU A 37 -13.36 -3.40 -2.21
C LEU A 37 -14.82 -3.53 -1.82
N GLU A 38 -15.15 -3.06 -0.62
CA GLU A 38 -16.50 -2.81 -0.15
C GLU A 38 -16.61 -1.35 0.27
N VAL A 39 -17.44 -0.59 -0.44
CA VAL A 39 -17.64 0.85 -0.21
C VAL A 39 -19.05 1.06 0.31
N SER A 40 -19.16 1.41 1.59
CA SER A 40 -20.43 1.74 2.22
C SER A 40 -20.76 3.22 2.00
N SER A 41 -21.68 3.51 1.09
CA SER A 41 -22.13 4.88 0.81
C SER A 41 -23.58 5.10 1.28
N PRO A 42 -24.03 6.36 1.45
CA PRO A 42 -25.44 6.65 1.74
C PRO A 42 -26.44 6.15 0.68
N ARG A 43 -25.96 5.76 -0.51
CA ARG A 43 -26.79 5.22 -1.60
C ARG A 43 -26.82 3.69 -1.63
N GLY A 44 -26.11 3.04 -0.73
CA GLY A 44 -25.92 1.59 -0.71
C GLY A 44 -24.45 1.18 -0.71
N VAL A 45 -24.24 -0.12 -0.50
CA VAL A 45 -22.93 -0.79 -0.53
C VAL A 45 -22.57 -1.12 -1.98
N GLN A 46 -21.33 -0.83 -2.36
CA GLN A 46 -20.80 -1.13 -3.69
C GLN A 46 -19.54 -1.98 -3.58
N HIS A 47 -19.30 -2.84 -4.57
CA HIS A 47 -18.17 -3.77 -4.58
C HIS A 47 -17.21 -3.56 -5.77
N PRO A 48 -16.51 -2.42 -5.86
CA PRO A 48 -15.57 -2.20 -6.95
C PRO A 48 -14.30 -3.03 -6.79
N THR A 49 -13.65 -3.35 -7.90
CA THR A 49 -12.33 -4.00 -7.93
C THR A 49 -11.25 -2.96 -8.18
N LEU A 50 -10.24 -2.90 -7.32
CA LEU A 50 -9.04 -2.08 -7.49
C LEU A 50 -7.87 -2.97 -7.88
N ARG A 51 -7.30 -2.74 -9.07
CA ARG A 51 -6.03 -3.37 -9.46
C ARG A 51 -4.91 -2.35 -9.36
N VAL A 52 -3.87 -2.66 -8.60
CA VAL A 52 -2.69 -1.80 -8.41
C VAL A 52 -1.48 -2.47 -9.05
N THR A 53 -0.72 -1.68 -9.80
CA THR A 53 0.51 -2.10 -10.48
C THR A 53 1.59 -1.05 -10.27
N GLY A 54 2.85 -1.47 -10.25
CA GLY A 54 3.98 -0.56 -10.10
C GLY A 54 5.12 -1.22 -9.35
N ASP A 55 6.21 -0.48 -9.20
CA ASP A 55 7.36 -0.88 -8.42
C ASP A 55 7.89 0.30 -7.61
N LYS A 56 8.47 -0.04 -6.43
CA LYS A 56 9.21 0.79 -5.45
C LYS A 56 8.60 2.16 -5.14
N ASP A 57 8.61 3.09 -6.09
CA ASP A 57 8.28 4.50 -5.91
C ASP A 57 7.11 4.99 -6.76
N THR A 58 6.67 4.23 -7.77
CA THR A 58 5.58 4.65 -8.67
C THR A 58 4.51 3.57 -8.76
N TYR A 59 3.36 3.84 -8.14
CA TYR A 59 2.19 2.97 -8.20
C TYR A 59 1.08 3.60 -9.03
N HIS A 60 0.43 2.76 -9.83
CA HIS A 60 -0.72 3.09 -10.66
C HIS A 60 -1.86 2.14 -10.33
N GLY A 61 -3.07 2.48 -10.74
CA GLY A 61 -4.17 1.55 -10.57
C GLY A 61 -5.32 1.72 -11.56
N VAL A 62 -6.20 0.74 -11.54
CA VAL A 62 -7.47 0.77 -12.24
C VAL A 62 -8.57 0.39 -11.26
N LEU A 63 -9.47 1.32 -10.99
CA LEU A 63 -10.69 1.06 -10.24
C LEU A 63 -11.82 0.71 -11.20
N THR A 64 -12.35 -0.50 -11.09
CA THR A 64 -13.48 -0.99 -11.89
C THR A 64 -14.70 -1.06 -11.00
N GLY A 65 -15.74 -0.32 -11.33
CA GLY A 65 -17.04 -0.39 -10.65
C GLY A 65 -18.20 -0.35 -11.64
N GLU A 66 -19.41 -0.20 -11.12
CA GLU A 66 -20.65 -0.15 -11.92
C GLU A 66 -20.65 0.94 -13.01
N ARG A 67 -19.89 2.02 -12.79
CA ARG A 67 -19.78 3.15 -13.73
C ARG A 67 -18.65 2.98 -14.75
N GLY A 68 -18.03 1.80 -14.80
CA GLY A 68 -16.91 1.48 -15.68
C GLY A 68 -15.55 1.57 -14.99
N LYS A 69 -14.51 1.63 -15.82
CA LYS A 69 -13.10 1.65 -15.40
C LYS A 69 -12.59 3.07 -15.23
N LEU A 70 -11.88 3.32 -14.14
CA LEU A 70 -11.25 4.59 -13.83
C LEU A 70 -9.75 4.36 -13.59
N VAL A 71 -8.92 5.02 -14.39
CA VAL A 71 -7.46 4.95 -14.26
C VAL A 71 -7.01 5.89 -13.14
N ILE A 72 -6.22 5.34 -12.21
CA ILE A 72 -5.51 6.04 -11.15
C ILE A 72 -4.08 6.23 -11.63
N LYS A 73 -3.72 7.49 -11.88
CA LYS A 73 -2.43 7.83 -12.45
C LYS A 73 -1.27 7.69 -11.48
N GLU A 74 -1.53 7.81 -10.19
CA GLU A 74 -0.48 7.81 -9.18
C GLU A 74 -1.10 7.47 -7.84
N ILE A 75 -0.45 6.57 -7.11
CA ILE A 75 -0.78 6.18 -5.75
C ILE A 75 0.45 6.43 -4.90
N GLN A 76 0.31 7.32 -3.93
CA GLN A 76 1.34 7.57 -2.93
C GLN A 76 1.28 6.45 -1.90
N VAL A 77 2.41 5.85 -1.59
CA VAL A 77 2.54 4.77 -0.61
C VAL A 77 3.69 5.10 0.32
N GLU A 78 3.40 5.13 1.61
CA GLU A 78 4.38 5.35 2.67
C GLU A 78 4.22 4.23 3.69
N GLU A 79 5.21 3.35 3.77
CA GLU A 79 5.21 2.13 4.60
C GLU A 79 4.01 1.21 4.30
N ASN A 80 2.93 1.33 5.09
CA ASN A 80 1.69 0.58 4.94
C ASN A 80 0.47 1.48 4.64
N THR A 81 0.68 2.81 4.56
CA THR A 81 -0.35 3.78 4.24
C THR A 81 -0.35 4.09 2.77
N PHE A 82 -1.51 4.41 2.22
CA PHE A 82 -1.61 4.86 0.84
C PHE A 82 -2.61 6.00 0.69
N SER A 83 -2.42 6.80 -0.34
CA SER A 83 -3.42 7.78 -0.77
C SER A 83 -3.37 8.06 -2.27
N PHE A 84 -4.54 8.35 -2.85
CA PHE A 84 -4.63 8.78 -4.24
C PHE A 84 -5.90 9.60 -4.53
N PRO A 85 -5.81 10.61 -5.40
CA PRO A 85 -6.98 11.31 -5.89
C PRO A 85 -7.65 10.53 -7.04
N LEU A 86 -8.98 10.45 -7.03
CA LEU A 86 -9.76 9.90 -8.13
C LEU A 86 -10.73 10.96 -8.67
N LYS A 87 -10.63 11.26 -9.96
CA LYS A 87 -11.55 12.18 -10.64
C LYS A 87 -12.65 11.39 -11.33
N VAL A 88 -13.89 11.58 -10.91
CA VAL A 88 -15.06 10.93 -11.52
C VAL A 88 -15.91 11.94 -12.27
N LYS A 89 -16.38 11.58 -13.47
CA LYS A 89 -17.37 12.37 -14.20
C LYS A 89 -18.77 11.95 -13.76
N THR A 90 -19.60 12.92 -13.42
CA THR A 90 -21.01 12.73 -13.05
C THR A 90 -21.89 13.63 -13.90
N ARG A 91 -23.22 13.43 -13.88
CA ARG A 91 -24.18 14.33 -14.54
C ARG A 91 -24.06 15.79 -14.05
N MET A 92 -23.63 16.01 -12.81
CA MET A 92 -23.46 17.35 -12.22
C MET A 92 -22.05 17.93 -12.43
N GLY A 93 -21.18 17.26 -13.19
CA GLY A 93 -19.81 17.69 -13.44
C GLY A 93 -18.74 16.74 -12.89
N LYS A 94 -17.51 17.25 -12.78
CA LYS A 94 -16.34 16.48 -12.32
C LYS A 94 -16.25 16.56 -10.79
N LEU A 95 -16.17 15.39 -10.14
CA LEU A 95 -16.00 15.28 -8.70
C LEU A 95 -14.60 14.72 -8.40
N LYS A 96 -13.86 15.36 -7.49
CA LYS A 96 -12.59 14.83 -6.96
C LYS A 96 -12.89 14.08 -5.66
N LEU A 97 -12.48 12.82 -5.62
CA LEU A 97 -12.51 11.96 -4.44
C LEU A 97 -11.05 11.78 -3.98
N LEU A 98 -10.83 11.69 -2.68
CA LEU A 98 -9.53 11.33 -2.12
C LEU A 98 -9.68 10.02 -1.37
N TYR A 99 -8.98 8.98 -1.85
CA TYR A 99 -8.86 7.71 -1.16
C TYR A 99 -7.62 7.77 -0.28
N SER A 100 -7.75 7.30 0.96
CA SER A 100 -6.63 7.12 1.88
C SER A 100 -6.89 5.92 2.77
N GLY A 101 -5.88 5.12 3.06
CA GLY A 101 -6.04 3.93 3.87
C GLY A 101 -4.72 3.33 4.33
N GLN A 102 -4.85 2.17 4.96
CA GLN A 102 -3.75 1.33 5.41
C GLN A 102 -3.93 -0.09 4.91
N ILE A 103 -2.82 -0.79 4.74
CA ILE A 103 -2.75 -2.19 4.34
C ILE A 103 -2.20 -2.99 5.50
N ASP A 104 -2.87 -4.11 5.77
CA ASP A 104 -2.46 -5.13 6.71
C ASP A 104 -2.56 -6.48 6.01
N ALA A 105 -1.42 -6.98 5.52
CA ALA A 105 -1.30 -8.17 4.69
C ALA A 105 -2.26 -8.18 3.48
N ASP A 106 -3.35 -8.95 3.57
CA ASP A 106 -4.36 -9.14 2.53
C ASP A 106 -5.64 -8.33 2.78
N LEU A 107 -5.62 -7.45 3.78
CA LEU A 107 -6.70 -6.55 4.11
C LEU A 107 -6.27 -5.11 3.86
N MET A 108 -7.20 -4.30 3.37
CA MET A 108 -7.07 -2.84 3.41
C MET A 108 -8.28 -2.21 4.05
N GLN A 109 -8.05 -1.11 4.75
CA GLN A 109 -9.10 -0.29 5.33
C GLN A 109 -8.79 1.17 5.06
N GLY A 110 -9.83 1.94 4.76
CA GLY A 110 -9.61 3.32 4.43
C GLY A 110 -10.88 4.14 4.43
N LYS A 111 -10.72 5.38 3.95
CA LYS A 111 -11.76 6.38 3.87
C LYS A 111 -11.70 7.06 2.51
N ILE A 112 -12.88 7.40 1.99
CA ILE A 112 -13.05 8.19 0.79
C ILE A 112 -13.56 9.56 1.23
N LYS A 113 -12.73 10.59 1.09
CA LYS A 113 -13.14 11.97 1.32
C LYS A 113 -13.78 12.54 0.06
N THR A 114 -14.98 13.06 0.23
CA THR A 114 -15.75 13.73 -0.82
C THR A 114 -16.15 15.13 -0.35
N PRO A 115 -16.56 16.04 -1.25
CA PRO A 115 -17.13 17.33 -0.85
C PRO A 115 -18.37 17.23 0.05
N ARG A 116 -19.04 16.07 0.08
CA ARG A 116 -20.27 15.84 0.86
C ARG A 116 -20.01 15.08 2.17
N GLY A 117 -18.75 14.84 2.52
CA GLY A 117 -18.37 14.08 3.71
C GLY A 117 -17.44 12.90 3.38
N THR A 118 -17.16 12.11 4.41
CA THR A 118 -16.22 10.99 4.37
C THR A 118 -16.98 9.68 4.56
N MET A 119 -16.64 8.65 3.78
CA MET A 119 -17.21 7.31 3.92
C MET A 119 -16.09 6.26 4.08
N PRO A 120 -16.30 5.21 4.89
CA PRO A 120 -15.33 4.13 5.02
C PRO A 120 -15.37 3.18 3.83
N PHE A 121 -14.27 2.49 3.58
CA PHE A 121 -14.23 1.32 2.73
C PHE A 121 -13.27 0.28 3.30
N THR A 122 -13.50 -0.97 2.94
CA THR A 122 -12.58 -2.09 3.20
C THR A 122 -12.19 -2.71 1.86
N GLY A 123 -11.16 -3.54 1.88
CA GLY A 123 -10.78 -4.35 0.74
C GLY A 123 -10.08 -5.64 1.15
N LYS A 124 -10.26 -6.67 0.33
CA LYS A 124 -9.59 -7.96 0.47
C LYS A 124 -8.79 -8.24 -0.79
N ARG A 125 -7.54 -8.69 -0.63
CA ARG A 125 -6.72 -9.14 -1.76
C ARG A 125 -7.34 -10.39 -2.38
N THR A 126 -7.33 -10.46 -3.70
CA THR A 126 -7.85 -11.59 -4.48
C THR A 126 -6.81 -12.20 -5.42
N GLU A 127 -5.71 -11.47 -5.67
CA GLU A 127 -4.57 -11.89 -6.50
C GLU A 127 -3.31 -11.13 -6.09
#